data_AF-A0A1Q5P621-F1
#
_entry.id   AF-A0A1Q5P621-F1
#
_cell.length_a   1.000
_cell.length_b   1.000
_cell.length_c   1.000
_cell.angle_alpha   90.00
_cell.angle_beta   90.00
_cell.angle_gamma   90.00
#
_symmetry.space_group_name_H-M   'P 1'
#
loop_
_entity.id
_entity.type
_entity.pdbx_description
1 polymer ?
#
loop_
_entity_poly.entity_id
_entity_poly.type
_entity_poly.pdbx_seq_one_letter_code
_entity_poly.pdbx_strand_id
1 'polypeptide(L)'
;MIVITIKDFGSTRIEIARKGKSLRGFSKEIGISQSYLSQVLNGKRNPSASVAYKIAKGLMLEVEDIFFVNNVANDNPHETNV
;
A
#
# COMPACT_ATOMS: atom_id res chain seq x y z
N MET A 1 -11.12 1.28 13.51
CA MET A 1 -11.08 1.59 12.07
C MET A 1 -9.91 0.81 11.47
N ILE A 2 -10.11 0.13 10.34
CA ILE A 2 -8.98 -0.54 9.67
C ILE A 2 -8.24 0.49 8.82
N VAL A 3 -6.92 0.56 9.00
CA VAL A 3 -6.04 1.41 8.22
C VAL A 3 -4.94 0.55 7.61
N ILE A 4 -4.73 0.71 6.32
CA ILE A 4 -3.69 0.01 5.56
C ILE A 4 -2.62 1.02 5.17
N THR A 5 -1.36 0.76 5.53
CA THR A 5 -0.23 1.64 5.22
C THR A 5 0.88 0.87 4.53
N ILE A 6 1.61 1.52 3.63
CA ILE A 6 2.74 0.90 2.91
C ILE A 6 3.90 0.63 3.87
N LYS A 7 4.53 -0.54 3.77
CA LYS A 7 5.68 -0.91 4.62
C LYS A 7 6.96 -0.19 4.21
N ASP A 8 7.23 -0.16 2.90
CA ASP A 8 8.45 0.40 2.35
C ASP A 8 8.16 1.05 0.98
N PHE A 9 8.57 2.32 0.84
CA PHE A 9 8.26 3.15 -0.31
C PHE A 9 9.04 2.80 -1.60
N GLY A 10 10.17 2.11 -1.48
CA GLY A 10 11.08 1.79 -2.59
C GLY A 10 10.91 0.38 -3.13
N SER A 11 10.82 -0.60 -2.25
CA SER A 11 10.70 -2.04 -2.53
C SER A 11 9.59 -2.37 -3.51
N THR A 12 8.39 -1.81 -3.31
CA THR A 12 7.25 -2.09 -4.19
C THR A 12 7.48 -1.57 -5.62
N ARG A 13 8.19 -0.45 -5.78
CA ARG A 13 8.56 0.07 -7.10
C ARG A 13 9.60 -0.83 -7.79
N ILE A 14 10.53 -1.37 -7.01
CA ILE A 14 11.51 -2.35 -7.48
C ILE A 14 10.79 -3.62 -7.94
N GLU A 15 9.81 -4.12 -7.18
CA GLU A 15 9.03 -5.31 -7.58
C GLU A 15 8.24 -5.09 -8.88
N ILE A 16 7.64 -3.91 -9.06
CA ILE A 16 7.00 -3.52 -10.33
C ILE A 16 8.03 -3.57 -11.48
N ALA A 17 9.22 -3.02 -11.27
CA ALA A 17 10.29 -3.00 -12.26
C ALA A 17 10.85 -4.41 -12.55
N ARG A 18 11.02 -5.26 -11.54
CA ARG A 18 11.46 -6.66 -11.66
C ARG A 18 10.52 -7.50 -12.53
N LYS A 19 9.23 -7.15 -12.55
CA LYS A 19 8.23 -7.75 -13.46
C LYS A 19 8.22 -7.13 -14.86
N GLY A 20 9.18 -6.27 -15.20
CA GLY A 20 9.29 -5.63 -16.51
C GLY A 20 8.23 -4.56 -16.76
N LYS A 21 7.59 -4.02 -15.71
CA LYS A 21 6.47 -3.08 -15.83
C LYS A 21 6.91 -1.67 -15.44
N SER A 22 6.37 -0.67 -16.12
CA SER A 22 6.38 0.71 -15.63
C SER A 22 5.22 0.92 -14.65
N LEU A 23 5.28 1.97 -13.82
CA LEU A 23 4.15 2.34 -12.95
C LEU A 23 2.86 2.59 -13.74
N ARG A 24 2.97 3.18 -14.93
CA ARG A 24 1.83 3.41 -15.82
C ARG A 24 1.27 2.09 -16.34
N GLY A 25 2.14 1.17 -16.77
CA GLY A 25 1.72 -0.16 -17.22
C GLY A 25 1.03 -0.95 -16.11
N PHE A 26 1.67 -1.00 -14.94
CA PHE A 26 1.15 -1.71 -13.78
C PHE A 26 -0.18 -1.14 -13.27
N SER A 27 -0.28 0.19 -13.12
CA SER A 27 -1.53 0.83 -12.69
C SER A 27 -2.70 0.55 -13.64
N LYS A 28 -2.45 0.56 -14.96
CA LYS A 28 -3.46 0.17 -15.96
C LYS A 28 -3.90 -1.28 -15.79
N GLU A 29 -2.95 -2.19 -15.58
CA GLU A 29 -3.23 -3.62 -15.38
C GLU A 29 -4.10 -3.89 -14.15
N ILE A 30 -3.81 -3.25 -13.01
CA ILE A 30 -4.60 -3.43 -11.79
C ILE A 30 -5.85 -2.54 -11.72
N GLY A 31 -6.09 -1.73 -12.77
CA GLY A 31 -7.29 -0.90 -12.92
C GLY A 31 -7.37 0.25 -11.92
N ILE A 32 -6.26 0.97 -11.68
CA ILE A 32 -6.23 2.22 -10.90
C ILE A 32 -5.45 3.31 -11.63
N SER A 33 -5.58 4.57 -11.20
CA SER A 33 -4.78 5.65 -11.80
C SER A 33 -3.31 5.60 -11.36
N GLN A 34 -2.40 5.93 -12.27
CA GLN A 34 -0.96 5.99 -11.97
C GLN A 34 -0.64 7.03 -10.88
N SER A 35 -1.33 8.17 -10.85
CA SER A 35 -1.19 9.17 -9.79
C SER A 35 -1.58 8.63 -8.42
N TYR A 36 -2.71 7.91 -8.34
CA TYR A 36 -3.15 7.31 -7.08
C TYR A 36 -2.19 6.22 -6.61
N LEU A 37 -1.75 5.32 -7.50
CA LEU A 37 -0.70 4.35 -7.20
C LEU A 37 0.55 5.05 -6.63
N SER A 38 1.03 6.12 -7.28
CA SER A 38 2.20 6.86 -6.81
C SER A 38 2.00 7.49 -5.44
N GLN A 39 0.80 8.01 -5.15
CA GLN A 39 0.47 8.53 -3.83
C GLN A 39 0.49 7.43 -2.75
N VAL A 40 -0.04 6.24 -3.05
CA VAL A 40 0.01 5.09 -2.14
C VAL A 40 1.45 4.64 -1.89
N LEU A 41 2.24 4.45 -2.95
CA LEU A 41 3.64 4.01 -2.84
C LEU A 41 4.55 5.03 -2.15
N ASN A 42 4.12 6.28 -2.02
CA ASN A 42 4.84 7.33 -1.29
C ASN A 42 4.26 7.60 0.10
N GLY A 43 3.32 6.78 0.57
CA GLY A 43 2.66 6.95 1.88
C GLY A 43 1.74 8.17 2.00
N LYS A 44 1.46 8.86 0.89
CA LYS A 44 0.59 10.06 0.88
C LYS A 44 -0.89 9.71 0.97
N ARG A 45 -1.26 8.48 0.63
CA ARG A 45 -2.63 7.96 0.71
C ARG A 45 -2.62 6.53 1.20
N ASN A 46 -3.54 6.23 2.12
CA ASN A 46 -3.81 4.87 2.54
C ASN A 46 -4.77 4.22 1.53
N PRO A 47 -4.43 3.05 0.96
CA PRO A 47 -5.32 2.34 0.06
C PRO A 47 -6.51 1.74 0.81
N SER A 48 -7.62 1.51 0.09
CA SER A 48 -8.66 0.60 0.57
C SER A 48 -8.14 -0.85 0.59
N ALA A 49 -8.81 -1.73 1.31
CA ALA A 49 -8.52 -3.18 1.28
C ALA A 49 -8.53 -3.74 -0.15
N SER A 50 -9.49 -3.30 -0.98
CA SER A 50 -9.57 -3.71 -2.38
C SER A 50 -8.39 -3.24 -3.24
N VAL A 51 -7.87 -2.04 -2.99
CA VAL A 51 -6.69 -1.51 -3.70
C VAL A 51 -5.42 -2.20 -3.24
N ALA A 52 -5.25 -2.40 -1.93
CA ALA A 52 -4.10 -3.12 -1.37
C ALA A 52 -4.02 -4.54 -1.96
N TYR A 53 -5.15 -5.26 -1.98
CA TYR A 53 -5.25 -6.58 -2.60
C TYR A 53 -4.92 -6.57 -4.10
N LYS A 54 -5.42 -5.59 -4.86
CA LYS A 54 -5.09 -5.45 -6.29
C LYS A 54 -3.59 -5.26 -6.53
N ILE A 55 -2.93 -4.44 -5.71
CA ILE A 55 -1.48 -4.19 -5.81
C ILE A 55 -0.71 -5.50 -5.52
N ALA A 56 -1.03 -6.16 -4.40
CA ALA A 56 -0.40 -7.42 -4.00
C ALA A 56 -0.59 -8.51 -5.05
N LYS A 57 -1.85 -8.73 -5.49
CA LYS A 57 -2.18 -9.70 -6.54
C LYS A 57 -1.45 -9.41 -7.86
N GLY A 58 -1.39 -8.15 -8.29
CA GLY A 58 -0.66 -7.76 -9.50
C GLY A 58 0.85 -8.04 -9.42
N LEU A 59 1.39 -8.07 -8.19
CA LEU A 59 2.77 -8.43 -7.90
C LEU A 59 2.96 -9.90 -7.53
N MET A 60 1.91 -10.72 -7.48
CA MET A 60 1.97 -12.11 -7.00
C MET A 60 2.63 -12.19 -5.61
N LEU A 61 2.28 -11.26 -4.75
CA LEU A 61 2.71 -11.17 -3.35
C LEU A 61 1.47 -11.19 -2.46
N GLU A 62 1.66 -11.46 -1.18
CA GLU A 62 0.63 -11.29 -0.18
C GLU A 62 0.47 -9.80 0.19
N VAL A 63 -0.69 -9.43 0.74
CA VAL A 63 -0.93 -8.04 1.17
C VAL A 63 0.08 -7.64 2.24
N GLU A 64 0.38 -8.57 3.14
CA GLU A 64 1.31 -8.42 4.25
C GLU A 64 2.76 -8.29 3.78
N ASP A 65 3.12 -8.67 2.56
CA ASP A 65 4.47 -8.40 2.04
C ASP A 65 4.69 -6.92 1.75
N ILE A 66 3.61 -6.18 1.47
CA ILE A 66 3.66 -4.80 0.96
C ILE A 66 3.10 -3.79 1.97
N PHE A 67 2.08 -4.17 2.74
CA PHE A 67 1.33 -3.27 3.60
C PHE A 67 1.25 -3.75 5.06
N PHE A 68 1.20 -2.81 6.00
CA PHE A 68 0.70 -3.04 7.36
C PHE A 68 -0.82 -2.90 7.38
N VAL A 69 -1.50 -3.82 8.06
CA VAL A 69 -2.95 -3.78 8.29
C VAL A 69 -3.19 -3.58 9.77
N ASN A 70 -3.55 -2.36 10.15
CA ASN A 70 -3.69 -1.97 11.55
C ASN A 70 -5.16 -1.73 11.89
N ASN A 71 -5.58 -2.20 13.06
CA ASN A 71 -6.84 -1.79 13.66
C ASN A 71 -6.56 -0.63 14.61
N VAL A 72 -6.85 0.59 14.17
CA VAL A 72 -6.85 1.76 15.05
C VAL A 72 -8.22 1.84 15.72
N ALA A 73 -8.33 1.27 16.93
CA ALA A 73 -9.29 1.74 17.90
C ALA A 73 -8.84 3.13 18.38
N ASN A 74 -9.77 3.97 18.86
CA ASN A 74 -9.40 5.25 19.47
C ASN A 74 -8.66 4.97 20.78
N ASP A 75 -7.34 4.77 20.72
CA ASP A 75 -6.50 4.86 21.91
C ASP A 75 -6.50 6.33 22.33
N ASN A 76 -7.23 6.63 23.40
CA ASN A 76 -7.12 7.89 24.11
C ASN A 76 -5.65 8.07 24.51
N PRO A 77 -4.98 9.19 24.18
CA PRO A 77 -3.59 9.44 24.54
C PRO A 77 -3.41 9.81 26.04
N HIS A 78 -4.26 9.33 26.93
CA HIS A 78 -4.15 9.56 28.37
C HIS A 78 -3.63 8.32 29.09
N GLU A 79 -2.42 7.88 28.73
CA GLU A 79 -1.54 7.26 29.71
C GLU A 79 -0.30 8.14 29.85
N THR A 80 -0.46 9.12 30.74
CA THR A 80 0.62 9.76 31.48
C THR A 80 1.46 8.67 32.12
N ASN A 81 2.70 8.48 31.67
CA ASN A 81 3.67 7.74 32.44
C ASN A 81 4.46 8.70 33.33
N VAL A 82 4.27 8.40 34.61
CA VAL A 82 4.91 8.82 35.86
C VAL A 82 6.43 8.89 35.76
#